data_AF-A0A2T3ZJ45-F1
#
_entry.id   AF-A0A2T3ZJ45-F1
#
_cell.length_a   1.000
_cell.length_b   1.000
_cell.length_c   1.000
_cell.angle_alpha   90.00
_cell.angle_beta   90.00
_cell.angle_gamma   90.00
#
_symmetry.space_group_name_H-M   'P 1'
#
loop_
_entity.id
_entity.type
_entity.pdbx_description
1 polymer ?
#
loop_
_entity_poly.entity_id
_entity_poly.type
_entity_poly.pdbx_seq_one_letter_code
_entity_poly.pdbx_strand_id
1 'polypeptide(L)'
;MPICKGVNHTLRGHKLRLLTPQECPQPYLTTLRDRFPELQVVVRTTPFDTVAYNDSVPGDYWDGVTILMTASSLPIFEQAPKLEFVQLLSAGADFILRQPIFTDANIAFCSANGVHG
;
A
#
# COMPACT_ATOMS: atom_id res chain seq x y z
N MET A 1 -30.14 -12.55 -4.64
CA MET A 1 -29.10 -13.39 -4.03
C MET A 1 -27.76 -12.71 -4.30
N PRO A 2 -26.97 -12.30 -3.29
CA PRO A 2 -25.63 -11.81 -3.56
C PRO A 2 -24.76 -13.01 -3.94
N ILE A 3 -24.14 -12.91 -5.10
CA ILE A 3 -23.18 -13.89 -5.60
C ILE A 3 -21.95 -13.73 -4.69
N CYS A 4 -21.61 -14.75 -3.91
CA CYS A 4 -20.31 -14.77 -3.22
C CYS A 4 -19.24 -14.75 -4.32
N LYS A 5 -18.64 -13.57 -4.57
CA LYS A 5 -17.43 -13.48 -5.40
C LYS A 5 -16.41 -14.44 -4.77
N GLY A 6 -15.99 -15.45 -5.51
CA GLY A 6 -14.96 -16.38 -5.06
C GLY A 6 -13.70 -15.62 -4.64
N VAL A 7 -12.96 -16.17 -3.67
CA VAL A 7 -11.75 -15.54 -3.14
C VAL A 7 -10.71 -15.37 -4.26
N ASN A 8 -10.20 -14.14 -4.44
CA ASN A 8 -9.19 -13.81 -5.45
C ASN A 8 -7.78 -14.19 -4.99
N HIS A 9 -7.46 -15.49 -5.00
CA HIS A 9 -6.16 -15.99 -4.53
C HIS A 9 -4.96 -15.54 -5.36
N THR A 10 -5.16 -15.09 -6.61
CA THR A 10 -4.07 -14.65 -7.49
C THR A 10 -3.80 -13.16 -7.43
N LEU A 11 -4.67 -12.41 -6.74
CA LEU A 11 -4.65 -10.94 -6.69
C LEU A 11 -4.73 -10.30 -8.09
N ARG A 12 -5.38 -10.97 -9.05
CA ARG A 12 -5.62 -10.41 -10.39
C ARG A 12 -6.34 -9.07 -10.28
N GLY A 13 -5.85 -8.09 -11.03
CA GLY A 13 -6.45 -6.75 -11.13
C GLY A 13 -6.03 -5.81 -10.00
N HIS A 14 -5.26 -6.28 -9.02
CA HIS A 14 -4.68 -5.44 -7.98
C HIS A 14 -3.32 -4.91 -8.41
N LYS A 15 -2.99 -3.70 -7.93
CA LYS A 15 -1.67 -3.09 -8.03
C LYS A 15 -1.18 -2.76 -6.63
N LEU A 16 -0.06 -3.39 -6.28
CA LEU A 16 0.68 -3.14 -5.05
C LEU A 16 1.75 -2.08 -5.29
N ARG A 17 1.72 -1.03 -4.46
CA ARG A 17 2.82 -0.07 -4.33
C ARG A 17 3.55 -0.30 -3.01
N LEU A 18 4.83 -0.66 -3.11
CA LEU A 18 5.76 -0.81 -1.99
C LEU A 18 6.62 0.45 -1.85
N LEU A 19 6.42 1.19 -0.76
CA LEU A 19 7.23 2.34 -0.37
C LEU A 19 8.08 1.94 0.85
N THR A 20 9.38 1.76 0.65
CA THR A 20 10.28 1.24 1.68
C THR A 20 11.45 2.19 1.94
N PRO A 21 11.93 2.34 3.20
CA PRO A 21 13.07 3.20 3.52
C PRO A 21 14.40 2.68 2.96
N GLN A 22 14.47 1.39 2.66
CA GLN A 22 15.62 0.71 2.13
C GLN A 22 15.24 -0.04 0.86
N GLU A 23 16.23 -0.39 0.04
CA GLU A 23 15.99 -1.23 -1.12
C GLU A 23 15.37 -2.56 -0.70
N CYS A 24 14.28 -2.92 -1.36
CA CYS A 24 13.63 -4.19 -1.10
C CYS A 24 14.52 -5.33 -1.63
N PRO A 25 14.88 -6.34 -0.81
CA PRO A 25 15.76 -7.41 -1.24
C PRO A 25 15.22 -8.12 -2.50
N GLN A 26 16.05 -8.25 -3.53
CA GLN A 26 15.65 -8.86 -4.79
C GLN A 26 15.05 -10.27 -4.64
N PRO A 27 15.58 -11.17 -3.77
CA PRO A 27 14.97 -12.49 -3.56
C PRO A 27 13.53 -12.44 -3.04
N TYR A 28 13.20 -11.44 -2.22
CA TYR A 28 11.84 -11.23 -1.73
C TYR A 28 10.90 -10.81 -2.88
N LEU A 29 11.35 -9.86 -3.72
CA LEU A 29 10.58 -9.41 -4.88
C LEU A 29 10.36 -10.52 -5.90
N THR A 30 11.36 -11.37 -6.14
CA THR A 30 11.22 -12.56 -6.98
C THR A 30 10.16 -13.50 -6.41
N THR A 31 10.28 -13.87 -5.13
CA THR A 31 9.30 -14.74 -4.45
C THR A 31 7.88 -14.19 -4.52
N LEU A 32 7.71 -12.88 -4.32
CA LEU A 32 6.42 -12.21 -4.39
C LEU A 32 5.80 -12.28 -5.79
N ARG A 33 6.60 -11.99 -6.82
CA ARG A 33 6.15 -12.01 -8.22
C ARG A 33 5.87 -13.42 -8.72
N ASP A 34 6.67 -14.40 -8.31
CA ASP A 34 6.45 -15.81 -8.67
C ASP A 34 5.19 -16.37 -8.01
N ARG A 35 4.92 -15.96 -6.76
CA ARG A 35 3.72 -16.38 -6.02
C ARG A 35 2.43 -15.73 -6.54
N PHE A 36 2.50 -14.48 -7.00
CA PHE A 36 1.36 -13.72 -7.49
C PHE A 36 1.66 -13.07 -8.86
N PRO A 37 1.69 -13.87 -9.94
CA PRO A 37 2.08 -13.38 -11.28
C PRO A 37 1.09 -12.37 -11.87
N GLU A 38 -0.17 -12.37 -11.40
CA GLU A 38 -1.21 -11.43 -11.83
C GLU A 38 -1.26 -10.14 -11.00
N LEU A 39 -0.47 -10.04 -9.93
CA LEU A 39 -0.32 -8.85 -9.10
C LEU A 39 0.68 -7.89 -9.75
N GLN A 40 0.26 -6.65 -10.02
CA GLN A 40 1.20 -5.62 -10.45
C GLN A 40 1.99 -5.09 -9.25
N VAL A 41 3.30 -5.28 -9.23
CA VAL A 41 4.17 -4.84 -8.11
C VAL A 41 5.07 -3.67 -8.55
N VAL A 42 4.87 -2.50 -7.94
CA VAL A 42 5.71 -1.31 -8.13
C VAL A 42 6.43 -0.99 -6.83
N VAL A 43 7.76 -0.87 -6.89
CA VAL A 43 8.62 -0.63 -5.71
C VAL A 43 9.31 0.72 -5.86
N ARG A 44 9.35 1.49 -4.77
CA ARG A 44 10.11 2.74 -4.66
C ARG A 44 10.72 2.86 -3.27
N THR A 45 11.98 3.28 -3.24
CA THR A 45 12.64 3.65 -1.99
C THR A 45 12.23 5.06 -1.60
N THR A 46 11.73 5.25 -0.39
CA THR A 46 11.26 6.53 0.16
C THR A 46 11.69 6.64 1.62
N PRO A 47 12.25 7.77 2.09
CA PRO A 47 12.64 7.89 3.49
C PRO A 47 11.46 7.68 4.44
N PHE A 48 11.74 7.14 5.63
CA PHE A 48 10.72 6.70 6.59
C PHE A 48 9.76 7.82 7.02
N ASP A 49 10.31 9.02 7.25
CA ASP A 49 9.56 10.21 7.70
C ASP A 49 9.16 11.13 6.55
N THR A 50 9.20 10.63 5.31
CA THR A 50 8.66 11.40 4.19
C THR A 50 7.16 11.25 4.21
N VAL A 51 6.47 12.25 4.78
CA VAL A 51 5.11 12.56 4.34
C VAL A 51 5.27 12.87 2.86
N ALA A 52 4.99 11.91 1.98
CA ALA A 52 5.04 12.15 0.54
C ALA A 52 4.19 13.38 0.28
N TYR A 53 4.89 14.44 -0.12
CA TYR A 53 4.31 15.74 -0.39
C TYR A 53 3.35 15.50 -1.56
N ASN A 54 2.04 15.56 -1.28
CA ASN A 54 1.00 15.20 -2.24
C ASN A 54 1.14 15.95 -3.59
N ASP A 55 1.85 17.08 -3.60
CA ASP A 55 2.02 17.93 -4.79
C ASP A 55 3.27 17.62 -5.63
N SER A 56 4.19 16.76 -5.18
CA SER A 56 5.48 16.54 -5.86
C SER A 56 5.59 15.21 -6.63
N VAL A 57 4.57 14.36 -6.55
CA VAL A 57 4.52 13.11 -7.32
C VAL A 57 3.84 13.32 -8.67
N PRO A 58 4.29 12.66 -9.76
CA PRO A 58 3.61 12.72 -11.06
C PRO A 58 2.13 12.34 -10.94
N GLY A 59 1.27 12.88 -11.83
CA GLY A 59 -0.18 12.66 -11.76
C GLY A 59 -0.60 11.19 -11.84
N ASP A 60 0.18 10.35 -12.53
CA ASP A 60 -0.07 8.91 -12.68
C ASP A 60 0.52 8.08 -11.53
N TYR A 61 1.13 8.72 -10.53
CA TYR A 61 1.84 8.01 -9.47
C TYR A 61 0.90 7.03 -8.77
N TRP A 62 -0.31 7.44 -8.43
CA TRP A 62 -1.27 6.61 -7.68
C TRP A 62 -2.24 5.81 -8.57
N ASP A 63 -2.10 5.91 -9.90
CA ASP A 63 -3.04 5.33 -10.85
C ASP A 63 -3.16 3.82 -10.71
N GLY A 64 -4.39 3.36 -10.47
CA GLY A 64 -4.70 1.94 -10.38
C GLY A 64 -4.20 1.26 -9.11
N VAL A 65 -3.56 1.97 -8.18
CA VAL A 65 -3.09 1.39 -6.90
C VAL A 65 -4.29 0.95 -6.07
N THR A 66 -4.29 -0.31 -5.66
CA THR A 66 -5.32 -0.90 -4.79
C THR A 66 -4.74 -1.28 -3.43
N ILE A 67 -3.43 -1.57 -3.36
CA ILE A 67 -2.73 -2.00 -2.16
C ILE A 67 -1.50 -1.11 -1.97
N LEU A 68 -1.33 -0.55 -0.77
CA LEU A 68 -0.18 0.28 -0.40
C LEU A 68 0.55 -0.33 0.80
N MET A 69 1.88 -0.40 0.73
CA MET A 69 2.74 -0.62 1.91
C MET A 69 3.62 0.61 2.08
N THR A 70 3.61 1.22 3.26
CA THR A 70 4.25 2.52 3.48
C THR A 70 4.66 2.73 4.94
N ALA A 71 5.67 3.58 5.18
CA ALA A 71 5.94 4.08 6.52
C ALA A 71 4.97 5.22 6.88
N SER A 72 5.06 6.35 6.17
CA SER A 72 4.26 7.55 6.45
C SER A 72 3.69 8.25 5.21
N SER A 73 4.05 7.80 4.01
CA SER A 73 3.56 8.37 2.74
C SER A 73 2.17 7.84 2.40
N LEU A 74 1.15 8.71 2.48
CA LEU A 74 -0.24 8.41 2.13
C LEU A 74 -0.78 9.42 1.10
N PRO A 75 -1.53 8.98 0.08
CA PRO A 75 -2.20 9.88 -0.85
C PRO A 75 -3.39 10.60 -0.18
N ILE A 76 -3.94 11.63 -0.83
CA ILE A 76 -5.34 12.00 -0.63
C ILE A 76 -6.27 11.08 -1.42
N PHE A 77 -7.54 11.01 -1.04
CA PHE A 77 -8.51 10.11 -1.66
C PHE A 77 -8.60 10.27 -3.18
N GLU A 78 -8.57 11.51 -3.67
CA GLU A 78 -8.67 11.87 -5.08
C GLU A 78 -7.51 11.33 -5.91
N GLN A 79 -6.32 11.19 -5.30
CA GLN A 79 -5.15 10.65 -5.96
C GLN A 79 -5.22 9.14 -6.12
N ALA A 80 -5.76 8.43 -5.12
CA ALA A 80 -5.80 6.97 -5.10
C ALA A 80 -7.23 6.43 -4.89
N PRO A 81 -8.19 6.70 -5.79
CA PRO A 81 -9.61 6.38 -5.59
C PRO A 81 -9.92 4.87 -5.59
N LYS A 82 -8.94 4.03 -5.95
CA LYS A 82 -9.05 2.57 -5.96
C LYS A 82 -8.35 1.90 -4.78
N LEU A 83 -7.71 2.69 -3.91
CA LEU A 83 -7.01 2.15 -2.75
C LEU A 83 -8.03 1.52 -1.80
N GLU A 84 -7.77 0.29 -1.39
CA GLU A 84 -8.65 -0.51 -0.53
C GLU A 84 -7.90 -1.10 0.67
N PHE A 85 -6.56 -1.16 0.61
CA PHE A 85 -5.73 -1.74 1.67
C PHE A 85 -4.41 -0.99 1.86
N VAL A 86 -4.05 -0.73 3.12
CA VAL A 86 -2.80 -0.11 3.54
C VAL A 86 -2.11 -0.93 4.63
N GLN A 87 -0.87 -1.34 4.40
CA GLN A 87 0.02 -1.91 5.39
C GLN A 87 1.04 -0.86 5.83
N LEU A 88 1.02 -0.48 7.12
CA LEU A 88 2.07 0.33 7.72
C LEU A 88 3.31 -0.51 8.02
N LEU A 89 4.49 0.06 7.78
CA LEU A 89 5.77 -0.49 8.23
C LEU A 89 6.01 -0.30 9.73
N SER A 90 5.28 0.61 10.36
CA SER A 90 5.35 0.91 11.79
C SER A 90 4.43 0.00 12.60
N ALA A 91 4.78 -0.23 13.87
CA ALA A 91 3.89 -0.87 14.83
C ALA A 91 2.76 0.08 15.29
N GLY A 92 3.10 1.36 15.52
CA GLY A 92 2.15 2.42 15.86
C GLY A 92 1.52 3.06 14.63
N ALA A 93 0.37 3.72 14.82
CA ALA A 93 -0.41 4.37 13.76
C ALA A 93 -0.85 5.80 14.14
N ASP A 94 -0.36 6.35 15.25
CA ASP A 94 -0.77 7.64 15.82
C ASP A 94 -0.72 8.79 14.80
N PHE A 95 0.26 8.77 13.90
CA PHE A 95 0.48 9.79 12.87
C PHE A 95 -0.57 9.79 11.74
N ILE A 96 -1.39 8.73 11.59
CA ILE A 96 -2.43 8.65 10.56
C ILE A 96 -3.86 8.80 11.10
N LEU A 97 -4.06 8.72 12.42
CA LEU A 97 -5.40 8.63 13.02
C LEU A 97 -6.32 9.82 12.71
N ARG A 98 -5.75 10.97 12.33
CA ARG A 98 -6.48 12.20 12.01
C ARG A 98 -6.53 12.50 10.51
N GLN A 99 -5.96 11.64 9.67
CA GLN A 99 -5.91 11.87 8.23
C GLN A 99 -7.23 11.39 7.59
N PRO A 100 -7.85 12.17 6.68
CA PRO A 100 -9.12 11.80 6.04
C PRO A 100 -9.10 10.42 5.35
N ILE A 101 -7.95 10.05 4.76
CA ILE A 101 -7.78 8.72 4.14
C ILE A 101 -7.88 7.57 5.16
N PHE A 102 -7.69 7.84 6.44
CA PHE A 102 -7.87 6.88 7.52
C PHE A 102 -9.28 6.95 8.13
N THR A 103 -9.84 8.15 8.30
CA THR A 103 -11.11 8.34 9.02
C THR A 103 -12.35 8.19 8.14
N ASP A 104 -12.27 8.60 6.88
CA ASP A 104 -13.45 8.84 6.03
C ASP A 104 -13.52 7.86 4.85
N ALA A 105 -12.45 7.10 4.61
CA ALA A 105 -12.37 6.15 3.50
C ALA A 105 -12.65 4.71 3.96
N ASN A 106 -13.31 3.94 3.09
CA ASN A 106 -13.51 2.50 3.29
C ASN A 106 -12.24 1.72 2.90
N ILE A 107 -11.16 1.95 3.63
CA ILE A 107 -9.83 1.36 3.40
C ILE A 107 -9.44 0.55 4.63
N ALA A 108 -9.00 -0.69 4.43
CA ALA A 108 -8.47 -1.50 5.52
C ALA A 108 -7.03 -1.07 5.84
N PHE A 109 -6.73 -0.82 7.12
CA PHE A 109 -5.39 -0.51 7.60
C PHE A 109 -4.85 -1.63 8.49
N CYS A 110 -3.57 -1.96 8.30
CA CYS A 110 -2.82 -2.89 9.14
C CYS A 110 -1.50 -2.24 9.59
N SER A 111 -0.98 -2.66 10.73
CA SER A 111 0.35 -2.25 11.22
C SER A 111 1.30 -3.45 11.31
N ALA A 112 2.59 -3.18 11.49
CA ALA A 112 3.62 -4.21 11.64
C ALA A 112 3.86 -4.54 13.13
N ASN A 113 2.81 -4.62 13.94
CA ASN A 113 2.93 -5.00 15.34
C ASN A 113 3.36 -6.47 15.49
N GLY A 114 4.23 -6.77 16.47
CA GLY A 114 4.66 -8.14 16.77
C GLY A 114 5.71 -8.75 15.82
N VAL A 115 6.24 -8.00 14.85
CA VAL A 115 7.30 -8.50 13.94
C VAL A 115 8.72 -8.40 14.53
N HIS A 116 8.90 -7.57 15.56
CA HIS A 116 10.15 -7.46 16.32
C HIS A 116 9.97 -8.24 17.63
N GLY A 117 10.57 -9.42 17.70
CA GLY A 117 10.55 -10.33 18.86
C GLY A 117 11.79 -11.19 18.90
#